data_AF-A0A6B3CFH5-F1
#
_entry.id   AF-A0A6B3CFH5-F1
#
_cell.length_a   1.000
_cell.length_b   1.000
_cell.length_c   1.000
_cell.angle_alpha   90.00
_cell.angle_beta   90.00
_cell.angle_gamma   90.00
#
_symmetry.space_group_name_H-M   'P 1'
#
loop_
_entity.id
_entity.type
_entity.pdbx_description
1 polymer ?
#
loop_
_entity_poly.entity_id
_entity_poly.type
_entity_poly.pdbx_seq_one_letter_code
_entity_poly.pdbx_strand_id
1 'polypeptide(L)'
;MADTTTEAQAPNAQEEKPEPPQRWVWADMDPDDREKRLGELTLWVDWLIKTYDVRNQIARCWYRHPRIIEHLTALYIGWVRTYAGDPTKLGLRAEAEWIKDLYAFLPRLNSAGCQTSHMDSPAPQLTDGDDAFGQWLDEPPEFLTAPRAHPAKAQVARLAKEAEA
;
A
#
# COMPACT_ATOMS: atom_id res chain seq x y z
N MET A 1 50.49 39.19 25.14
CA MET A 1 49.71 39.33 23.90
C MET A 1 50.18 38.26 22.94
N ALA A 2 49.36 37.24 22.73
CA ALA A 2 49.39 36.33 21.59
C ALA A 2 48.04 35.61 21.60
N ASP A 3 47.06 36.22 20.92
CA ASP A 3 45.77 35.61 20.61
C ASP A 3 45.99 34.34 19.79
N THR A 4 45.40 33.23 20.22
CA THR A 4 45.32 32.02 19.42
C THR A 4 43.86 31.87 18.98
N THR A 5 43.57 32.31 17.76
CA THR A 5 42.28 32.12 17.10
C THR A 5 42.13 30.65 16.72
N THR A 6 41.21 29.94 17.39
CA THR A 6 40.72 28.63 16.97
C THR A 6 39.77 28.82 15.78
N GLU A 7 40.19 28.44 14.58
CA GLU A 7 39.29 28.26 13.44
C GLU A 7 38.37 27.06 13.71
N ALA A 8 37.08 27.34 13.92
CA ALA A 8 36.04 26.33 13.99
C ALA A 8 35.75 25.83 12.57
N GLN A 9 36.16 24.61 12.27
CA GLN A 9 35.79 23.92 11.03
C GLN A 9 34.30 23.56 11.08
N ALA A 10 33.52 24.08 10.13
CA ALA A 10 32.11 23.74 9.99
C ALA A 10 31.94 22.24 9.66
N PRO A 11 30.96 21.53 10.25
CA PRO A 11 30.71 20.15 9.90
C PRO A 11 30.18 20.05 8.47
N ASN A 12 30.80 19.14 7.71
CA ASN A 12 30.48 18.81 6.33
C ASN A 12 29.07 18.20 6.26
N ALA A 13 28.07 19.03 5.93
CA ALA A 13 26.73 18.57 5.61
C ALA A 13 26.78 17.87 4.26
N GLN A 14 26.99 16.56 4.27
CA GLN A 14 26.73 15.75 3.07
C GLN A 14 25.23 15.84 2.82
N GLU A 15 24.84 16.41 1.67
CA GLU A 15 23.46 16.36 1.18
C GLU A 15 23.09 14.89 1.00
N GLU A 16 22.42 14.34 2.01
CA GLU A 16 21.91 12.98 2.02
C GLU A 16 20.80 12.91 0.97
N LYS A 17 21.13 12.36 -0.20
CA LYS A 17 20.18 12.16 -1.30
C LYS A 17 19.01 11.34 -0.73
N PRO A 18 17.75 11.83 -0.83
CA PRO A 18 16.64 11.15 -0.19
C PRO A 18 16.54 9.73 -0.73
N GLU A 19 16.49 8.75 0.17
CA GLU A 19 16.31 7.36 -0.20
C GLU A 19 15.07 7.23 -1.11
N PRO A 20 15.13 6.38 -2.14
CA PRO A 20 13.97 6.14 -2.98
C PRO A 20 12.78 5.70 -2.11
N PRO A 21 11.55 6.12 -2.43
CA PRO A 21 10.39 5.82 -1.61
C PRO A 21 10.29 4.31 -1.38
N GLN A 22 10.44 3.91 -0.13
CA GLN A 22 10.59 2.51 0.23
C GLN A 22 9.28 1.77 -0.05
N ARG A 23 9.33 0.76 -0.91
CA ARG A 23 8.20 -0.12 -1.20
C ARG A 23 8.27 -1.28 -0.23
N TRP A 24 7.24 -1.47 0.58
CA TRP A 24 7.18 -2.59 1.51
C TRP A 24 6.46 -3.73 0.81
N VAL A 25 7.24 -4.68 0.29
CA VAL A 25 6.72 -5.93 -0.28
C VAL A 25 7.01 -7.02 0.75
N TRP A 26 6.04 -7.32 1.61
CA TRP A 26 6.27 -8.19 2.77
C TRP A 26 6.78 -9.58 2.40
N ALA A 27 6.32 -10.14 1.28
CA ALA A 27 6.74 -11.45 0.78
C ALA A 27 8.19 -11.47 0.25
N ASP A 28 8.71 -10.32 -0.17
CA ASP A 28 10.04 -10.13 -0.76
C ASP A 28 10.91 -9.27 0.17
N MET A 29 10.91 -9.64 1.45
CA MET A 29 11.63 -8.95 2.51
C MET A 29 12.33 -9.98 3.39
N ASP A 30 13.58 -9.69 3.75
CA ASP A 30 14.33 -10.52 4.69
C ASP A 30 13.59 -10.58 6.04
N PRO A 31 13.67 -11.71 6.78
CA PRO A 31 12.96 -11.87 8.04
C PRO A 31 13.24 -10.78 9.07
N ASP A 32 14.50 -10.35 9.19
CA ASP A 32 14.93 -9.32 10.16
C ASP A 32 14.35 -7.94 9.80
N ASP A 33 14.35 -7.61 8.51
CA ASP A 33 13.73 -6.39 8.01
C ASP A 33 12.21 -6.41 8.21
N ARG A 34 11.59 -7.57 7.99
CA ARG A 34 10.16 -7.77 8.23
C ARG A 34 9.79 -7.50 9.70
N GLU A 35 10.58 -8.01 10.65
CA GLU A 35 10.34 -7.76 12.07
C GLU A 35 10.44 -6.26 12.40
N LYS A 36 11.52 -5.60 11.94
CA LYS A 36 11.74 -4.17 12.19
C LYS A 36 10.59 -3.33 11.63
N ARG A 37 10.20 -3.57 10.39
CA ARG A 37 9.12 -2.85 9.70
C ARG A 37 7.76 -3.08 10.34
N LEU A 38 7.51 -4.31 10.84
CA LEU A 38 6.28 -4.61 11.57
C LEU A 38 6.23 -3.87 12.91
N GLY A 39 7.38 -3.69 13.58
CA GLY A 39 7.50 -2.84 14.76
C GLY A 39 7.15 -1.38 14.48
N GLU A 40 7.72 -0.81 13.41
CA GLU A 40 7.40 0.55 12.95
C GLU A 40 5.90 0.72 12.64
N LEU A 41 5.32 -0.24 11.91
CA LEU A 41 3.90 -0.23 11.59
C LEU A 41 3.03 -0.32 12.85
N THR A 42 3.43 -1.13 13.84
CA THR A 42 2.68 -1.29 15.09
C THR A 42 2.58 0.03 15.86
N LEU A 43 3.69 0.77 15.99
CA LEU A 43 3.69 2.07 16.65
C LEU A 43 2.77 3.07 15.95
N TRP A 44 2.78 3.05 14.61
CA TRP A 44 1.90 3.91 13.82
C TRP A 44 0.43 3.51 13.93
N VAL A 45 0.11 2.22 13.94
CA VAL A 45 -1.26 1.71 14.13
C VAL A 45 -1.80 2.10 15.51
N ASP A 46 -0.97 2.04 16.56
CA ASP A 46 -1.35 2.50 17.90
C ASP A 46 -1.70 3.99 17.93
N TRP A 47 -0.92 4.82 17.21
CA TRP A 47 -1.25 6.22 17.01
C TRP A 47 -2.58 6.37 16.27
N LEU A 48 -2.77 5.66 15.15
CA LEU A 48 -3.97 5.72 14.33
C LEU A 48 -5.23 5.38 15.16
N ILE A 49 -5.17 4.31 15.95
CA ILE A 49 -6.27 3.88 16.82
C ILE A 49 -6.62 4.96 17.84
N LYS A 50 -5.61 5.57 18.47
CA LYS A 50 -5.82 6.62 19.48
C LYS A 50 -6.36 7.92 18.87
N THR A 51 -5.85 8.31 17.70
CA THR A 51 -6.18 9.59 17.07
C THR A 51 -7.56 9.58 16.42
N TYR A 52 -7.96 8.47 15.80
CA TYR A 52 -9.24 8.38 15.08
C TYR A 52 -10.33 7.59 15.82
N ASP A 53 -10.06 7.10 17.04
CA ASP A 53 -10.93 6.22 17.84
C ASP A 53 -11.47 5.00 17.05
N VAL A 54 -10.60 4.36 16.26
CA VAL A 54 -10.96 3.26 15.35
C VAL A 54 -10.71 1.86 15.94
N ARG A 55 -10.63 1.75 17.27
CA ARG A 55 -10.31 0.49 17.99
C ARG A 55 -11.29 -0.65 17.71
N ASN A 56 -12.53 -0.36 17.34
CA ASN A 56 -13.56 -1.37 17.07
C ASN A 56 -13.55 -1.83 15.61
N GLN A 57 -12.83 -1.12 14.73
CA GLN A 57 -12.75 -1.37 13.30
C GLN A 57 -11.49 -2.16 12.93
N ILE A 58 -10.44 -2.06 13.76
CA ILE A 58 -9.17 -2.78 13.58
C ILE A 58 -9.12 -3.98 14.51
N ALA A 59 -8.93 -5.17 13.96
CA ALA A 59 -8.82 -6.39 14.77
C ALA A 59 -7.63 -6.34 15.75
N ARG A 60 -7.81 -6.78 16.99
CA ARG A 60 -6.73 -6.79 18.01
C ARG A 60 -5.52 -7.66 17.60
N CYS A 61 -5.76 -8.70 16.82
CA CYS A 61 -4.74 -9.59 16.26
C CYS A 61 -4.41 -9.25 14.80
N TRP A 62 -4.56 -7.98 14.36
CA TRP A 62 -4.31 -7.57 12.98
C TRP A 62 -2.96 -8.04 12.42
N TYR A 63 -1.91 -8.06 13.26
CA TYR A 63 -0.56 -8.52 12.91
C TYR A 63 -0.45 -10.01 12.61
N ARG A 64 -1.52 -10.79 12.83
CA ARG A 64 -1.62 -12.21 12.45
C ARG A 64 -2.34 -12.39 11.11
N HIS A 65 -2.82 -11.31 10.49
CA HIS A 65 -3.60 -11.36 9.28
C HIS A 65 -2.85 -10.64 8.15
N PRO A 66 -2.16 -11.37 7.26
CA PRO A 66 -1.37 -10.78 6.17
C PRO A 66 -2.15 -9.76 5.34
N ARG A 67 -3.42 -10.07 5.02
CA ARG A 67 -4.34 -9.14 4.36
C ARG A 67 -4.44 -7.79 5.08
N ILE A 68 -4.57 -7.80 6.40
CA ILE A 68 -4.73 -6.56 7.19
C ILE A 68 -3.40 -5.82 7.26
N ILE A 69 -2.28 -6.53 7.40
CA ILE A 69 -0.93 -5.93 7.34
C ILE A 69 -0.74 -5.16 6.03
N GLU A 70 -1.09 -5.76 4.87
CA GLU A 70 -0.99 -5.09 3.56
C GLU A 70 -1.84 -3.81 3.49
N HIS A 71 -3.08 -3.85 3.97
CA HIS A 71 -3.97 -2.68 3.98
C HIS A 71 -3.44 -1.56 4.90
N LEU A 72 -2.96 -1.91 6.09
CA LEU A 72 -2.37 -0.95 7.02
C LEU A 72 -1.06 -0.37 6.48
N THR A 73 -0.27 -1.18 5.78
CA THR A 73 0.97 -0.75 5.13
C THR A 73 0.70 0.28 4.03
N ALA A 74 -0.34 0.06 3.21
CA ALA A 74 -0.75 1.04 2.19
C ALA A 74 -1.15 2.39 2.83
N LEU A 75 -1.93 2.35 3.91
CA LEU A 75 -2.32 3.55 4.66
C LEU A 75 -1.11 4.24 5.30
N TYR A 76 -0.18 3.48 5.89
CA TYR A 76 1.04 3.99 6.49
C TYR A 76 1.94 4.69 5.46
N ILE A 77 2.21 4.03 4.32
CA ILE A 77 3.01 4.63 3.25
C ILE A 77 2.33 5.88 2.69
N GLY A 78 1.00 5.86 2.53
CA GLY A 78 0.21 7.03 2.15
C GLY A 78 0.36 8.17 3.18
N TRP A 79 0.32 7.85 4.47
CA TRP A 79 0.48 8.81 5.55
C TRP A 79 1.89 9.42 5.54
N VAL A 80 2.94 8.60 5.43
CA VAL A 80 4.34 9.06 5.37
C VAL A 80 4.53 10.00 4.18
N ARG A 81 4.02 9.63 3.00
CA ARG A 81 4.10 10.50 1.81
C ARG A 81 3.39 11.83 2.02
N THR A 82 2.23 11.81 2.67
CA THR A 82 1.38 12.98 2.87
C THR A 82 1.93 13.94 3.92
N TYR A 83 2.40 13.41 5.06
CA TYR A 83 2.74 14.22 6.24
C TYR A 83 4.23 14.34 6.53
N ALA A 84 5.06 13.45 5.97
CA ALA A 84 6.52 13.46 6.15
C ALA A 84 7.29 13.55 4.82
N GLY A 85 6.59 13.46 3.69
CA GLY A 85 7.18 13.57 2.35
C GLY A 85 7.39 15.02 1.92
N ASP A 86 7.96 15.18 0.74
CA ASP A 86 8.14 16.47 0.08
C ASP A 86 6.78 17.06 -0.34
N PRO A 87 6.32 18.16 0.27
CA PRO A 87 4.99 18.72 0.00
C PRO A 87 4.86 19.27 -1.42
N THR A 88 5.98 19.57 -2.11
CA THR A 88 5.95 20.03 -3.51
C THR A 88 5.54 18.94 -4.51
N LYS A 89 5.56 17.68 -4.07
CA LYS A 89 5.19 16.51 -4.87
C LYS A 89 3.76 16.03 -4.61
N LEU A 90 3.00 16.74 -3.77
CA LEU A 90 1.64 16.38 -3.39
C LEU A 90 0.62 17.31 -4.05
N GLY A 91 -0.59 16.78 -4.29
CA GLY A 91 -1.74 17.61 -4.65
C GLY A 91 -2.22 18.44 -3.48
N LEU A 92 -2.89 19.57 -3.74
CA LEU A 92 -3.42 20.50 -2.73
C LEU A 92 -4.45 19.90 -1.73
N ARG A 93 -4.83 18.63 -1.91
CA ARG A 93 -5.83 17.93 -1.10
C ARG A 93 -5.32 16.61 -0.54
N ALA A 94 -4.01 16.37 -0.57
CA ALA A 94 -3.43 15.08 -0.21
C ALA A 94 -3.84 14.61 1.20
N GLU A 95 -3.94 15.52 2.17
CA GLU A 95 -4.38 15.22 3.54
C GLU A 95 -5.85 14.78 3.58
N ALA A 96 -6.73 15.50 2.87
CA ALA A 96 -8.15 15.16 2.81
C ALA A 96 -8.39 13.85 2.05
N GLU A 97 -7.61 13.60 0.99
CA GLU A 97 -7.62 12.36 0.23
C GLU A 97 -7.15 11.18 1.09
N TRP A 98 -6.06 11.35 1.85
CA TRP A 98 -5.58 10.32 2.76
C TRP A 98 -6.62 9.97 3.85
N ILE A 99 -7.28 10.97 4.44
CA ILE A 99 -8.37 10.74 5.42
C ILE A 99 -9.53 9.98 4.77
N LYS A 100 -9.91 10.33 3.55
CA LYS A 100 -10.96 9.63 2.80
C LYS A 100 -10.58 8.15 2.59
N ASP A 101 -9.34 7.89 2.20
CA ASP A 101 -8.84 6.53 1.98
C ASP A 101 -8.81 5.72 3.28
N LEU A 102 -8.39 6.34 4.41
CA LEU A 102 -8.49 5.72 5.74
C LEU A 102 -9.89 5.19 6.02
N TYR A 103 -10.92 6.03 5.86
CA TYR A 103 -12.30 5.63 6.13
C TYR A 103 -12.84 4.58 5.14
N ALA A 104 -12.39 4.62 3.89
CA ALA A 104 -12.73 3.59 2.90
C ALA A 104 -12.12 2.22 3.25
N PHE A 105 -10.97 2.21 3.93
CA PHE A 105 -10.28 0.99 4.33
C PHE A 105 -10.83 0.37 5.61
N LEU A 106 -11.38 1.15 6.56
CA LEU A 106 -11.83 0.64 7.86
C LEU A 106 -12.67 -0.65 7.80
N PRO A 107 -13.65 -0.82 6.89
CA PRO A 107 -14.41 -2.07 6.80
C PRO A 107 -13.58 -3.31 6.46
N ARG A 108 -12.37 -3.13 5.89
CA ARG A 108 -11.44 -4.20 5.49
C ARG A 108 -10.43 -4.57 6.59
N LEU A 109 -10.27 -3.71 7.59
CA LEU A 109 -9.30 -3.85 8.69
C LEU A 109 -9.82 -4.72 9.84
N ASN A 110 -11.06 -5.20 9.73
CA ASN A 110 -11.63 -6.15 10.67
C ASN A 110 -11.43 -7.59 10.16
N SER A 111 -11.34 -8.53 11.09
CA SER A 111 -11.34 -9.97 10.82
C SER A 111 -12.58 -10.56 11.49
N ALA A 112 -13.59 -10.87 10.67
CA ALA A 112 -14.82 -11.49 11.15
C ALA A 112 -14.48 -12.82 11.83
N GLY A 113 -14.77 -12.92 13.13
CA GLY A 113 -14.39 -14.06 13.98
C GLY A 113 -13.28 -13.79 14.98
N CYS A 114 -12.52 -12.69 14.83
CA CYS A 114 -11.39 -12.36 15.71
C CYS A 114 -11.65 -11.23 16.73
N GLN A 115 -12.91 -10.91 17.01
CA GLN A 115 -13.27 -9.77 17.87
C GLN A 115 -12.96 -10.03 19.36
N THR A 116 -13.13 -11.27 19.82
CA THR A 116 -12.92 -11.66 21.22
C THR A 116 -11.71 -12.58 21.39
N SER A 117 -11.48 -13.48 20.43
CA SER A 117 -10.34 -14.39 20.38
C SER A 117 -9.86 -14.55 18.95
N HIS A 118 -8.55 -14.71 18.74
CA HIS A 118 -7.99 -15.03 17.43
C HIS A 118 -8.53 -16.38 16.94
N MET A 119 -8.90 -16.44 15.67
CA MET A 119 -9.36 -17.64 14.98
C MET A 119 -8.54 -17.80 13.70
N ASP A 120 -7.84 -18.92 13.59
CA ASP A 120 -7.15 -19.26 12.35
C ASP A 120 -8.17 -19.62 11.28
N SER A 121 -8.10 -18.92 10.15
CA SER A 121 -8.89 -19.27 8.97
C SER A 121 -8.18 -20.39 8.22
N PRO A 122 -8.89 -21.41 7.73
CA PRO A 122 -8.29 -22.41 6.86
C PRO A 122 -7.65 -21.72 5.65
N ALA A 123 -6.50 -22.24 5.21
CA ALA A 123 -5.82 -21.73 4.04
C ALA A 123 -6.78 -21.78 2.82
N PRO A 124 -6.83 -20.73 1.99
CA PRO A 124 -7.60 -20.79 0.77
C PRO A 124 -7.03 -21.89 -0.14
N GLN A 125 -7.91 -22.50 -0.94
CA GLN A 125 -7.45 -23.30 -2.07
C GLN A 125 -6.82 -22.35 -3.09
N LEU A 126 -5.58 -22.63 -3.48
CA LEU A 126 -4.82 -21.87 -4.46
C LEU A 126 -4.85 -22.60 -5.81
N THR A 127 -4.83 -21.84 -6.90
CA THR A 127 -4.87 -22.33 -8.28
C THR A 127 -3.56 -22.97 -8.75
N ASP A 128 -2.47 -22.89 -7.99
CA ASP A 128 -1.21 -23.55 -8.31
C ASP A 128 -1.19 -25.05 -7.94
N GLY A 129 -2.12 -25.47 -7.08
CA GLY A 129 -2.32 -26.86 -6.66
C GLY A 129 -3.43 -27.59 -7.43
N ASP A 130 -4.14 -26.89 -8.33
CA ASP A 130 -5.14 -27.49 -9.22
C ASP A 130 -4.69 -27.40 -10.69
N ASP A 131 -4.90 -28.49 -11.43
CA ASP A 131 -4.73 -28.50 -12.89
C ASP A 131 -5.98 -27.94 -13.59
N ALA A 132 -6.93 -27.37 -12.84
CA ALA A 132 -8.17 -26.85 -13.43
C ALA A 132 -7.87 -25.71 -14.41
N PHE A 133 -6.88 -24.87 -14.10
CA PHE A 133 -6.44 -23.83 -15.02
C PHE A 133 -5.74 -24.40 -16.27
N GLY A 134 -4.88 -25.42 -16.11
CA GLY A 134 -4.24 -26.10 -17.24
C GLY A 134 -5.25 -26.77 -18.16
N GLN A 135 -6.18 -27.54 -17.60
CA GLN A 135 -7.29 -28.18 -18.31
C GLN A 135 -8.18 -27.18 -19.05
N TRP A 136 -8.44 -26.01 -18.45
CA TRP A 136 -9.19 -24.94 -19.12
C TRP A 136 -8.45 -24.35 -20.32
N LEU A 137 -7.11 -24.44 -20.38
CA LEU A 137 -6.29 -23.98 -21.50
C LEU A 137 -6.13 -25.02 -22.62
N ASP A 138 -6.26 -26.30 -22.32
CA ASP A 138 -6.09 -27.39 -23.29
C ASP A 138 -7.06 -27.30 -24.48
N GLU A 139 -8.30 -26.85 -24.23
CA GLU A 139 -9.24 -26.40 -25.24
C GLU A 139 -9.37 -24.87 -25.14
N PRO A 140 -8.62 -24.08 -25.93
CA PRO A 140 -8.52 -22.65 -25.69
C PRO A 140 -9.90 -22.00 -25.84
N PRO A 141 -10.42 -21.38 -24.77
CA PRO A 141 -11.78 -20.86 -24.73
C PRO A 141 -11.96 -19.72 -25.72
N GLU A 142 -13.21 -19.44 -26.08
CA GLU A 142 -13.55 -18.28 -26.92
C GLU A 142 -12.92 -16.98 -26.38
N PHE A 143 -12.82 -16.84 -25.06
CA PHE A 143 -12.12 -15.72 -24.41
C PHE A 143 -10.70 -15.46 -24.94
N LEU A 144 -9.91 -16.51 -25.20
CA LEU A 144 -8.52 -16.39 -25.69
C LEU A 144 -8.41 -16.32 -27.21
N THR A 145 -9.42 -16.81 -27.93
CA THR A 145 -9.36 -16.97 -29.40
C THR A 145 -10.24 -15.97 -30.16
N ALA A 146 -11.21 -15.34 -29.49
CA ALA A 146 -12.11 -14.38 -30.11
C ALA A 146 -11.36 -13.17 -30.69
N PRO A 147 -11.74 -12.70 -31.88
CA PRO A 147 -11.16 -11.50 -32.45
C PRO A 147 -11.48 -10.28 -31.60
N ARG A 148 -10.50 -9.39 -31.45
CA ARG A 148 -10.69 -8.12 -30.72
C ARG A 148 -11.81 -7.30 -31.36
N ALA A 149 -12.88 -7.06 -30.60
CA ALA A 149 -13.99 -6.21 -31.00
C ALA A 149 -14.27 -5.15 -29.93
N HIS A 150 -14.30 -3.88 -30.33
CA HIS A 150 -14.75 -2.80 -29.44
C HIS A 150 -16.28 -2.75 -29.46
N PRO A 151 -16.98 -2.92 -28.32
CA PRO A 151 -18.44 -2.98 -28.28
C PRO A 151 -19.11 -1.71 -28.82
N ALA A 152 -18.46 -0.56 -28.67
CA ALA A 152 -18.91 0.73 -29.24
C ALA A 152 -18.04 1.21 -30.41
N LYS A 153 -17.57 0.32 -31.30
CA LYS A 153 -16.68 0.66 -32.43
C LYS A 153 -17.16 1.89 -33.23
N ALA A 154 -18.47 2.00 -33.46
CA ALA A 154 -19.06 3.13 -34.17
C ALA A 154 -18.89 4.47 -33.44
N GLN A 155 -19.04 4.50 -32.11
CA GLN A 155 -18.88 5.74 -31.34
C GLN A 155 -17.41 6.17 -31.30
N VAL A 156 -16.48 5.23 -31.13
CA VAL A 156 -15.04 5.52 -31.17
C VAL A 156 -14.66 6.11 -32.53
N ALA A 157 -15.19 5.55 -33.62
CA ALA A 157 -14.94 6.08 -34.96
C ALA A 157 -15.53 7.48 -35.17
N ARG A 158 -16.68 7.81 -34.56
CA ARG A 158 -17.23 9.18 -34.61
C ARG A 158 -16.35 10.17 -33.87
N LEU A 159 -15.97 9.84 -32.63
CA LEU A 159 -15.10 10.70 -31.81
C LEU A 159 -13.74 10.94 -32.46
N ALA A 160 -13.16 9.92 -33.09
CA ALA A 160 -11.89 10.07 -33.81
C ALA A 160 -12.01 11.05 -34.99
N LYS A 161 -13.09 10.95 -35.78
CA LYS A 161 -13.35 11.88 -36.88
C LYS A 161 -13.60 13.31 -36.41
N GLU A 162 -14.31 13.49 -35.29
CA GLU A 162 -14.56 14.80 -34.69
C GLU A 162 -13.27 15.46 -34.17
N ALA A 163 -12.30 14.67 -33.67
CA ALA A 163 -11.03 15.18 -33.19
C ALA A 163 -10.05 15.60 -34.30
N GLU A 164 -10.26 15.14 -35.53
CA GLU A 164 -9.44 15.48 -36.71
C GLU A 164 -9.97 16.71 -37.49
N ALA A 165 -11.15 17.23 -37.11
CA ALA A 165 -11.84 18.35 -37.76
C ALA A 165 -11.62 19.68 -37.03
#